data_AF-A0A537R8U0-F1
#
_entry.id   AF-A0A537R8U0-F1
#
_cell.length_a   1.000
_cell.length_b   1.000
_cell.length_c   1.000
_cell.angle_alpha   90.00
_cell.angle_beta   90.00
_cell.angle_gamma   90.00
#
_symmetry.space_group_name_H-M   'P 1'
#
loop_
_entity.id
_entity.type
_entity.pdbx_description
1 polymer ?
#
loop_
_entity_poly.entity_id
_entity_poly.type
_entity_poly.pdbx_seq_one_letter_code
_entity_poly.pdbx_strand_id
1 'polypeptide(L)'
;GKLAVTLGAQGNLEEARRLQEQVVNGRRALFGDADLETLRAINNLAGTIASQGDFTEARELLASVLATTCREFGEHHPDSLTTMGNLAAILWQEGDRAEAYALQQQVVEMRRGERGEDDEATVAAAAVLEMMERDPGY
;
A
#
# COMPACT_ATOMS: atom_id res chain seq x y z
N GLY A 1 4.41 -23.83 21.13
CA GLY A 1 4.28 -23.88 19.67
C GLY A 1 3.75 -22.58 19.12
N LYS A 2 2.43 -22.42 19.00
CA LYS A 2 1.77 -21.27 18.35
C LYS A 2 2.10 -19.90 18.96
N LEU A 3 2.08 -19.77 20.29
CA LEU A 3 2.39 -18.51 20.98
C LEU A 3 3.84 -18.03 20.78
N ALA A 4 4.82 -18.93 20.78
CA ALA A 4 6.22 -18.57 20.56
C ALA A 4 6.48 -18.13 19.10
N VAL A 5 5.79 -18.75 18.14
CA VAL A 5 5.83 -18.34 16.73
C VAL A 5 5.17 -16.98 16.53
N THR A 6 4.02 -16.73 17.17
CA THR A 6 3.34 -15.42 17.11
C THR A 6 4.16 -14.31 17.76
N LEU A 7 4.71 -14.55 18.96
CA LEU A 7 5.57 -13.57 19.64
C LEU A 7 6.86 -13.31 18.85
N GLY A 8 7.45 -14.34 18.25
CA GLY A 8 8.62 -14.19 17.37
C GLY A 8 8.31 -13.38 16.11
N ALA A 9 7.17 -13.67 15.45
CA ALA A 9 6.72 -12.90 14.30
C ALA A 9 6.43 -11.43 14.66
N GLN A 10 5.79 -11.19 15.80
CA GLN A 10 5.46 -9.85 16.28
C GLN A 10 6.72 -9.06 16.66
N GLY A 11 7.69 -9.68 17.34
CA GLY A 11 8.99 -9.08 17.62
C GLY A 11 9.78 -8.73 16.36
N ASN A 12 9.72 -9.57 15.33
CA ASN A 12 10.34 -9.27 14.04
C ASN A 12 9.66 -8.09 13.32
N LEU A 13 8.34 -7.94 13.45
CA LEU A 13 7.61 -6.80 12.88
C LEU A 13 7.93 -5.48 13.60
N GLU A 14 8.06 -5.51 14.93
CA GLU A 14 8.48 -4.34 15.71
C GLU A 14 9.89 -3.87 15.32
N GLU A 15 10.83 -4.81 15.17
CA GLU A 15 12.19 -4.49 14.70
C GLU A 15 12.19 -3.96 13.26
N ALA A 16 11.42 -4.58 12.37
CA ALA A 16 11.26 -4.11 10.98
C ALA A 16 10.70 -2.69 10.91
N ARG A 17 9.63 -2.41 11.67
CA ARG A 17 9.03 -1.06 11.78
C ARG A 17 10.07 -0.05 12.23
N ARG A 18 10.79 -0.34 13.32
CA ARG A 18 11.81 0.58 13.86
C ARG A 18 12.92 0.89 12.84
N LEU A 19 13.39 -0.11 12.10
CA LEU A 19 14.40 0.09 11.06
C LEU A 19 13.84 0.91 9.89
N GLN A 20 12.61 0.63 9.46
CA GLN A 20 11.95 1.38 8.40
C GLN A 20 11.70 2.85 8.80
N GLU A 21 11.29 3.13 10.03
CA GLU A 21 11.16 4.49 10.56
C GLU A 21 12.49 5.25 10.53
N GLN A 22 13.60 4.60 10.89
CA GLN A 22 14.94 5.20 10.77
C GLN A 22 15.30 5.51 9.32
N VAL A 23 15.00 4.61 8.39
CA VAL A 23 15.23 4.82 6.96
C VAL A 23 14.39 5.98 6.45
N VAL A 24 13.10 6.04 6.79
CA VAL A 24 12.19 7.13 6.41
C VAL A 24 12.71 8.47 6.94
N ASN A 25 13.06 8.54 8.23
CA ASN A 25 13.56 9.77 8.84
C ASN A 25 14.88 10.23 8.23
N GLY A 26 15.82 9.30 7.97
CA GLY A 26 17.08 9.60 7.31
C GLY A 26 16.88 10.11 5.87
N ARG A 27 16.00 9.46 5.10
CA ARG A 27 15.68 9.88 3.73
C ARG A 27 14.97 11.22 3.68
N ARG A 28 13.98 11.46 4.54
CA ARG A 28 13.31 12.75 4.69
C ARG A 28 14.30 13.88 4.95
N ALA A 29 15.27 13.66 5.85
CA ALA A 29 16.27 14.67 6.19
C ALA A 29 17.25 14.96 5.05
N LEU A 30 17.58 13.95 4.22
CA LEU A 30 18.59 14.08 3.15
C LEU A 30 17.98 14.53 1.81
N PHE A 31 16.79 14.05 1.47
CA PHE A 31 16.19 14.17 0.14
C PHE A 31 14.81 14.85 0.15
N GLY A 32 14.19 14.97 1.32
CA GLY A 32 12.86 15.57 1.49
C GLY A 32 11.71 14.57 1.41
N ASP A 33 10.51 15.07 1.74
CA ASP A 33 9.26 14.29 1.79
C ASP A 33 8.70 13.89 0.41
N ALA A 34 9.02 14.67 -0.62
CA ALA A 34 8.53 14.44 -1.99
C ALA A 34 9.45 13.52 -2.82
N ASP A 35 10.59 13.10 -2.27
CA ASP A 35 11.49 12.16 -2.95
C ASP A 35 10.81 10.79 -3.13
N LEU A 36 10.87 10.23 -4.35
CA LEU A 36 10.21 8.96 -4.68
C LEU A 36 10.67 7.80 -3.79
N GLU A 37 11.95 7.77 -3.43
CA GLU A 37 12.47 6.69 -2.59
C GLU A 37 12.11 6.89 -1.11
N THR A 38 11.95 8.13 -0.66
CA THR A 38 11.30 8.43 0.63
C THR A 38 9.85 7.93 0.64
N LEU A 39 9.07 8.24 -0.40
CA LEU A 39 7.67 7.85 -0.51
C LEU A 39 7.50 6.32 -0.57
N ARG A 40 8.36 5.62 -1.33
CA ARG A 40 8.44 4.15 -1.33
C ARG A 40 8.78 3.56 0.04
N ALA A 41 9.70 4.19 0.77
CA ALA A 41 10.01 3.77 2.13
C ALA A 41 8.81 3.92 3.08
N ILE A 42 8.02 5.00 2.94
CA ILE A 42 6.79 5.21 3.72
C ILE A 42 5.72 4.18 3.33
N ASN A 43 5.54 3.86 2.05
CA ASN A 43 4.65 2.77 1.61
C ASN A 43 5.00 1.43 2.28
N ASN A 44 6.29 1.08 2.33
CA ASN A 44 6.75 -0.16 2.96
C ASN A 44 6.52 -0.15 4.48
N LEU A 45 6.73 1.00 5.13
CA LEU A 45 6.44 1.19 6.55
C LEU A 45 4.95 0.98 6.84
N ALA A 46 4.07 1.54 6.01
CA ALA A 46 2.62 1.35 6.14
C ALA A 46 2.22 -0.13 6.04
N GLY A 47 2.84 -0.90 5.13
CA GLY A 47 2.60 -2.35 5.04
C GLY A 47 3.00 -3.13 6.30
N THR A 48 4.12 -2.76 6.93
CA THR A 48 4.53 -3.35 8.22
C THR A 48 3.57 -2.98 9.33
N ILE A 49 3.15 -1.71 9.41
CA ILE A 49 2.21 -1.22 10.42
C ILE A 49 0.85 -1.93 10.29
N ALA A 50 0.35 -2.11 9.06
CA ALA A 50 -0.85 -2.90 8.81
C ALA A 50 -0.69 -4.37 9.21
N SER A 51 0.49 -4.96 8.99
CA SER A 51 0.80 -6.33 9.43
C SER A 51 0.85 -6.47 10.95
N GLN A 52 1.05 -5.37 11.69
CA GLN A 52 0.92 -5.30 13.14
C GLN A 52 -0.54 -5.10 13.60
N GLY A 53 -1.47 -4.90 12.66
CA GLY A 53 -2.89 -4.69 12.92
C GLY A 53 -3.31 -3.23 13.08
N ASP A 54 -2.39 -2.27 12.91
CA ASP A 54 -2.73 -0.84 12.96
C ASP A 54 -3.07 -0.33 11.55
N PHE A 55 -4.28 -0.66 11.10
CA PHE A 55 -4.71 -0.27 9.77
C PHE A 55 -4.96 1.24 9.65
N THR A 56 -5.33 1.92 10.74
CA THR A 56 -5.60 3.35 10.75
C THR A 56 -4.32 4.15 10.48
N GLU A 57 -3.22 3.87 11.20
CA GLU A 57 -1.93 4.52 10.96
C GLU A 57 -1.42 4.20 9.53
N ALA A 58 -1.54 2.95 9.08
CA ALA A 58 -1.15 2.56 7.72
C ALA A 58 -1.94 3.33 6.65
N ARG A 59 -3.26 3.48 6.83
CA ARG A 59 -4.14 4.21 5.91
C ARG A 59 -3.76 5.68 5.80
N GLU A 60 -3.49 6.34 6.93
CA GLU A 60 -3.07 7.75 6.96
C GLU A 60 -1.74 7.96 6.24
N LEU A 61 -0.77 7.06 6.44
CA LEU A 61 0.51 7.11 5.74
C LEU A 61 0.34 6.93 4.22
N LEU A 62 -0.44 5.94 3.79
CA LEU A 62 -0.69 5.70 2.37
C LEU A 62 -1.47 6.85 1.72
N ALA A 63 -2.46 7.43 2.40
CA ALA A 63 -3.19 8.59 1.90
C ALA A 63 -2.28 9.81 1.71
N SER A 64 -1.35 10.05 2.64
CA SER A 64 -0.35 11.12 2.53
C SER A 64 0.63 10.88 1.36
N VAL A 65 1.12 9.65 1.20
CA VAL A 65 1.97 9.27 0.07
C VAL A 65 1.21 9.41 -1.26
N LEU A 66 -0.05 9.00 -1.31
CA LEU A 66 -0.87 9.11 -2.52
C LEU A 66 -1.06 10.57 -2.92
N ALA A 67 -1.45 11.42 -1.97
CA ALA A 67 -1.62 12.85 -2.23
C ALA A 67 -0.33 13.49 -2.76
N THR A 68 0.82 13.12 -2.19
CA THR A 68 2.13 13.63 -2.63
C THR A 68 2.49 13.11 -4.01
N THR A 69 2.38 11.81 -4.25
CA THR A 69 2.74 11.21 -5.55
C THR A 69 1.84 11.72 -6.68
N CYS A 70 0.52 11.83 -6.45
CA CYS A 70 -0.41 12.39 -7.43
C CYS A 70 -0.09 13.86 -7.75
N ARG A 71 0.31 14.66 -6.75
CA ARG A 71 0.65 16.07 -6.94
C ARG A 71 1.95 16.26 -7.72
N GLU A 72 2.97 15.47 -7.41
CA GLU A 72 4.33 15.67 -7.96
C GLU A 72 4.56 14.91 -9.27
N PHE A 73 3.95 13.72 -9.43
CA PHE A 73 4.21 12.81 -10.55
C PHE A 73 2.96 12.49 -11.39
N GLY A 74 1.77 12.86 -10.92
CA GLY A 74 0.49 12.60 -11.58
C GLY A 74 -0.16 11.28 -11.16
N GLU A 75 -1.49 11.21 -11.27
CA GLU A 75 -2.30 10.07 -10.78
C GLU A 75 -2.02 8.74 -11.51
N HIS A 76 -1.63 8.82 -12.79
CA HIS A 76 -1.28 7.66 -13.62
C HIS A 76 0.15 7.16 -13.38
N HIS A 77 0.94 7.83 -12.54
CA HIS A 77 2.30 7.41 -12.26
C HIS A 77 2.32 6.02 -11.60
N PRO A 78 3.25 5.12 -11.96
CA PRO A 78 3.31 3.77 -11.40
C PRO A 78 3.33 3.73 -9.87
N ASP A 79 4.01 4.67 -9.23
CA ASP A 79 4.04 4.77 -7.76
C ASP A 79 2.70 5.23 -7.17
N SER A 80 1.99 6.16 -7.82
CA SER A 80 0.63 6.56 -7.39
C SER A 80 -0.34 5.39 -7.47
N LEU A 81 -0.35 4.67 -8.60
CA LEU A 81 -1.17 3.48 -8.80
C LEU A 81 -0.82 2.35 -7.82
N THR A 82 0.46 2.22 -7.45
CA THR A 82 0.90 1.25 -6.44
C THR A 82 0.41 1.64 -5.04
N THR A 83 0.54 2.91 -4.66
CA THR A 83 0.00 3.40 -3.38
C THR A 83 -1.52 3.28 -3.30
N MET A 84 -2.25 3.55 -4.39
CA MET A 84 -3.70 3.32 -4.45
C MET A 84 -4.08 1.85 -4.21
N GLY A 85 -3.39 0.92 -4.87
CA GLY A 85 -3.62 -0.51 -4.66
C GLY A 85 -3.32 -0.95 -3.22
N ASN A 86 -2.26 -0.42 -2.61
CA ASN A 86 -1.97 -0.67 -1.21
C ASN A 86 -3.06 -0.10 -0.29
N LEU A 87 -3.55 1.11 -0.56
CA LEU A 87 -4.63 1.72 0.20
C LEU A 87 -5.92 0.90 0.09
N ALA A 88 -6.23 0.38 -1.10
CA ALA A 88 -7.37 -0.51 -1.33
C ALA A 88 -7.23 -1.80 -0.48
N ALA A 89 -6.03 -2.37 -0.42
CA ALA A 89 -5.77 -3.54 0.42
C ALA A 89 -5.97 -3.24 1.92
N ILE A 90 -5.56 -2.06 2.41
CA ILE A 90 -5.77 -1.66 3.80
C ILE A 90 -7.27 -1.50 4.10
N LEU A 91 -8.00 -0.76 3.26
CA LEU A 91 -9.45 -0.59 3.40
C LEU A 91 -10.19 -1.92 3.42
N TRP A 92 -9.76 -2.88 2.58
CA TRP A 92 -10.31 -4.22 2.57
C TRP A 92 -10.12 -4.96 3.90
N GLN A 93 -8.93 -4.84 4.52
CA GLN A 93 -8.64 -5.45 5.82
C GLN A 93 -9.39 -4.76 6.98
N GLU A 94 -9.64 -3.45 6.89
CA GLU A 94 -10.49 -2.71 7.85
C GLU A 94 -11.98 -3.06 7.72
N GLY A 95 -12.38 -3.67 6.60
CA GLY A 95 -13.75 -4.04 6.31
C GLY A 95 -14.52 -3.01 5.48
N ASP A 96 -13.88 -1.93 5.02
CA ASP A 96 -14.47 -1.00 4.06
C ASP A 96 -14.36 -1.54 2.63
N ARG A 97 -15.15 -2.58 2.37
CA ARG A 97 -15.10 -3.37 1.13
C ARG A 97 -15.53 -2.57 -0.10
N ALA A 98 -16.48 -1.65 0.07
CA ALA A 98 -16.99 -0.85 -1.03
C ALA A 98 -15.95 0.16 -1.50
N GLU A 99 -15.31 0.89 -0.58
CA GLU A 99 -14.24 1.84 -0.93
C GLU A 99 -13.01 1.12 -1.48
N ALA A 100 -12.60 0.01 -0.85
CA ALA A 100 -11.50 -0.83 -1.32
C ALA A 100 -11.71 -1.30 -2.77
N TYR A 101 -12.90 -1.82 -3.08
CA TYR A 101 -13.24 -2.30 -4.41
C TYR A 101 -13.22 -1.16 -5.44
N ALA A 102 -13.85 -0.02 -5.13
CA ALA A 102 -13.88 1.12 -6.04
C ALA A 102 -12.46 1.61 -6.36
N LEU A 103 -11.59 1.69 -5.35
CA LEU A 103 -10.22 2.11 -5.52
C LEU A 103 -9.40 1.10 -6.35
N GLN A 104 -9.57 -0.19 -6.09
CA GLN A 104 -8.90 -1.26 -6.84
C GLN A 104 -9.36 -1.30 -8.31
N GLN A 105 -10.66 -1.12 -8.56
CA GLN A 105 -11.21 -1.03 -9.91
C GLN A 105 -10.59 0.14 -10.67
N GLN A 106 -10.49 1.32 -10.03
CA GLN A 106 -9.86 2.48 -10.62
C GLN A 106 -8.39 2.21 -11.00
N VAL A 107 -7.63 1.50 -10.16
CA VAL A 107 -6.25 1.10 -10.48
C VAL A 107 -6.19 0.20 -11.72
N VAL A 108 -7.10 -0.78 -11.83
CA VAL A 108 -7.15 -1.68 -12.99
C VAL A 108 -7.48 -0.91 -14.27
N GLU A 109 -8.48 -0.02 -14.22
CA GLU A 109 -8.88 0.79 -15.38
C GLU A 109 -7.74 1.68 -15.87
N MET A 110 -7.06 2.38 -14.96
CA MET A 110 -5.92 3.23 -15.31
C MET A 110 -4.74 2.43 -15.88
N ARG A 111 -4.41 1.28 -15.29
CA ARG A 111 -3.32 0.43 -15.79
C ARG A 111 -3.63 -0.18 -17.16
N ARG A 112 -4.87 -0.62 -17.39
CA ARG A 112 -5.32 -1.13 -18.70
C ARG A 112 -5.21 -0.06 -19.78
N GLY A 113 -5.61 1.17 -19.49
CA GLY A 113 -5.54 2.29 -20.43
C GLY A 113 -4.10 2.65 -20.84
N GLU A 114 -3.17 2.67 -19.88
CA GLU A 114 -1.79 3.12 -20.11
C GLU A 114 -0.86 2.02 -20.64
N ARG A 115 -0.98 0.79 -20.13
CA ARG A 115 0.01 -0.28 -20.35
C ARG A 115 -0.57 -1.52 -21.04
N GLY A 116 -1.89 -1.58 -21.20
CA GLY A 116 -2.60 -2.72 -21.79
C GLY A 116 -2.91 -3.83 -20.79
N GLU A 117 -3.69 -4.81 -21.24
CA GLU A 117 -4.19 -5.93 -20.42
C GLU A 117 -3.12 -6.96 -20.04
N ASP A 118 -2.09 -7.11 -20.87
CA ASP A 118 -1.02 -8.09 -20.69
C ASP A 118 0.16 -7.59 -19.82
N ASP A 119 0.13 -6.33 -19.38
CA ASP A 119 1.16 -5.80 -18.47
C ASP A 119 1.09 -6.52 -17.11
N GLU A 120 2.24 -6.96 -16.60
CA GLU A 120 2.34 -7.74 -15.36
C GLU A 120 1.64 -7.06 -14.18
N ALA A 121 1.78 -5.73 -14.07
CA ALA A 121 1.15 -4.99 -12.99
C ALA A 121 -0.36 -4.79 -13.22
N THR A 122 -0.82 -4.69 -14.47
CA THR A 122 -2.26 -4.74 -14.80
C THR A 122 -2.86 -6.09 -14.42
N VAL A 123 -2.21 -7.19 -14.77
CA VAL A 123 -2.65 -8.56 -14.45
C VAL A 123 -2.73 -8.76 -12.93
N ALA A 124 -1.70 -8.33 -12.19
CA ALA A 124 -1.69 -8.42 -10.73
C ALA A 124 -2.84 -7.61 -10.12
N ALA A 125 -3.07 -6.37 -10.57
CA ALA A 125 -4.16 -5.55 -10.08
C ALA A 125 -5.55 -6.15 -10.40
N ALA A 126 -5.72 -6.72 -11.59
CA ALA A 126 -6.96 -7.38 -11.99
C ALA A 126 -7.21 -8.64 -11.15
N ALA A 127 -6.17 -9.42 -10.84
CA ALA A 127 -6.29 -10.58 -9.97
C ALA A 127 -6.75 -10.22 -8.55
N VAL A 128 -6.27 -9.08 -8.01
CA VAL A 128 -6.76 -8.56 -6.72
C VAL A 128 -8.24 -8.16 -6.81
N LEU A 129 -8.65 -7.50 -7.90
CA LEU A 129 -10.05 -7.12 -8.11
C LEU A 129 -10.95 -8.37 -8.20
N GLU A 130 -10.57 -9.37 -9.00
CA GLU A 130 -11.30 -10.64 -9.10
C GLU A 130 -11.38 -11.39 -7.77
N MET A 131 -10.33 -11.31 -6.94
CA MET A 131 -10.34 -11.88 -5.60
C MET A 131 -11.41 -11.20 -4.72
N MET A 132 -11.51 -9.87 -4.80
CA MET A 132 -12.53 -9.10 -4.06
C MET A 132 -13.95 -9.44 -4.54
N GLU A 133 -14.19 -9.56 -5.85
CA GLU A 133 -15.50 -9.96 -6.42
C GLU A 133 -15.96 -11.35 -5.99
N ARG A 134 -15.00 -12.26 -5.77
CA ARG A 134 -15.27 -13.64 -5.35
C ARG A 134 -15.44 -13.79 -3.84
N ASP A 135 -15.18 -12.75 -3.05
CA ASP A 135 -15.37 -12.80 -1.61
C ASP A 135 -16.87 -12.81 -1.28
N PRO A 136 -17.39 -13.83 -0.56
CA PRO A 136 -18.82 -13.97 -0.27
C PRO A 136 -19.44 -12.84 0.57
N GLY A 137 -18.62 -11.96 1.16
CA GLY A 137 -19.09 -10.83 1.94
C GLY A 137 -18.94 -9.48 1.26
N TYR A 138 -18.66 -9.42 -0.04
CA TYR A 138 -18.83 -8.19 -0.83
C TYR A 138 -20.33 -7.93 -1.04
#